data_AF-A0A6J6Q8X5-F1
#
_entry.id   AF-A0A6J6Q8X5-F1
#
_cell.length_a   1.000
_cell.length_b   1.000
_cell.length_c   1.000
_cell.angle_alpha   90.00
_cell.angle_beta   90.00
_cell.angle_gamma   90.00
#
_symmetry.space_group_name_H-M   'P 1'
#
loop_
_entity.id
_entity.type
_entity.pdbx_description
1 polymer ?
#
loop_
_entity_poly.entity_id
_entity_poly.type
_entity_poly.pdbx_seq_one_letter_code
_entity_poly.pdbx_strand_id
1 'polypeptide(L)'
;MIDSRAPRFNQTVIGGLSVVALITGWWGILAVLALQLLVGLTLGRRYCIPCVTYFQLIQPRFGEGPLEDSRPPRVANMVGFSVLAVASLCYAVGWTTAGIVFGGMVAALALLAAITGFCTGCEAYKLSCRLRGHPFVSCPIPGAPRS
;
A
#
# COMPACT_ATOMS: atom_id res chain seq x y z
N MET A 1 3.16 15.21 -3.56
CA MET A 1 4.46 14.57 -3.27
C MET A 1 4.42 14.01 -1.87
N ILE A 2 5.10 12.89 -1.65
CA ILE A 2 5.25 12.22 -0.36
C ILE A 2 6.65 11.61 -0.27
N ASP A 3 7.18 11.47 0.94
CA ASP A 3 8.41 10.71 1.19
C ASP A 3 8.21 9.25 0.74
N SER A 4 9.10 8.74 -0.14
CA SER A 4 9.06 7.37 -0.67
C SER A 4 9.15 6.29 0.41
N ARG A 5 9.65 6.61 1.61
CA ARG A 5 9.67 5.69 2.76
C ARG A 5 8.29 5.51 3.39
N ALA A 6 7.38 6.47 3.27
CA ALA A 6 6.04 6.38 3.86
C ALA A 6 5.18 5.27 3.23
N PRO A 7 5.09 5.13 1.89
CA PRO A 7 4.47 3.97 1.26
C PRO A 7 5.10 2.64 1.68
N ARG A 8 6.44 2.58 1.79
CA ARG A 8 7.14 1.37 2.21
C ARG A 8 6.76 0.97 3.63
N PHE A 9 6.71 1.93 4.54
CA PHE A 9 6.26 1.68 5.91
C PHE A 9 4.81 1.15 5.96
N ASN A 10 3.91 1.74 5.17
CA ASN A 10 2.54 1.23 5.05
C ASN A 10 2.49 -0.22 4.53
N GLN A 11 3.31 -0.55 3.54
CA GLN A 11 3.42 -1.92 3.02
C GLN A 11 4.02 -2.90 4.05
N THR A 12 4.98 -2.46 4.86
CA THR A 12 5.50 -3.27 5.98
C THR A 12 4.38 -3.61 6.97
N VAL A 13 3.55 -2.63 7.33
CA VAL A 13 2.43 -2.84 8.27
C VAL A 13 1.37 -3.76 7.67
N ILE A 14 0.95 -3.52 6.43
CA ILE A 14 -0.07 -4.35 5.75
C ILE A 14 0.44 -5.77 5.56
N GLY A 15 1.66 -5.94 5.04
CA GLY A 15 2.27 -7.24 4.80
C GLY A 15 2.50 -8.01 6.09
N GLY A 16 3.06 -7.36 7.11
CA GLY A 16 3.30 -7.96 8.43
C GLY A 16 2.01 -8.40 9.11
N LEU A 17 0.99 -7.54 9.17
CA LEU A 17 -0.29 -7.90 9.77
C LEU A 17 -1.04 -8.96 8.97
N SER A 18 -0.89 -8.98 7.63
CA SER A 18 -1.45 -10.06 6.80
C SER A 18 -0.78 -11.40 7.13
N VAL A 19 0.55 -11.43 7.30
CA VAL A 19 1.26 -12.65 7.75
C VAL A 19 0.77 -13.08 9.13
N VAL A 20 0.63 -12.15 10.08
CA VAL A 20 0.10 -12.45 11.42
C VAL A 20 -1.30 -13.05 11.33
N ALA A 21 -2.18 -12.50 10.48
CA ALA A 21 -3.52 -13.02 10.26
C ALA A 21 -3.52 -14.47 9.77
N LEU A 22 -2.61 -14.81 8.84
CA LEU A 22 -2.50 -16.16 8.28
C LEU A 22 -1.91 -17.16 9.28
N ILE A 23 -0.90 -16.77 10.06
CA ILE A 23 -0.26 -17.65 11.06
C ILE A 23 -1.19 -17.89 12.24
N THR A 24 -1.88 -16.86 12.72
CA THR A 24 -2.80 -16.97 13.87
C THR A 24 -4.16 -17.54 13.50
N GLY A 25 -4.49 -17.59 12.20
CA GLY A 25 -5.82 -17.93 11.69
C GLY A 25 -6.87 -16.84 11.93
N TRP A 26 -6.50 -15.70 12.51
CA TRP A 26 -7.44 -14.62 12.81
C TRP A 26 -7.69 -13.74 11.58
N TRP A 27 -8.57 -14.21 10.70
CA TRP A 27 -8.93 -13.53 9.45
C TRP A 27 -9.54 -12.13 9.66
N GLY A 28 -10.06 -11.83 10.85
CA GLY A 28 -10.57 -10.50 11.22
C GLY A 28 -9.53 -9.39 11.03
N ILE A 29 -8.24 -9.71 11.16
CA ILE A 29 -7.15 -8.76 10.89
C ILE A 29 -7.16 -8.31 9.42
N LEU A 30 -7.43 -9.21 8.46
CA LEU A 30 -7.51 -8.86 7.04
C LEU A 30 -8.67 -7.88 6.77
N ALA A 31 -9.80 -8.08 7.43
CA ALA A 31 -10.95 -7.19 7.33
C ALA A 31 -10.65 -5.80 7.93
N VAL A 32 -9.96 -5.75 9.07
CA VAL A 32 -9.50 -4.48 9.67
C VAL A 32 -8.51 -3.76 8.76
N LEU A 33 -7.57 -4.47 8.14
CA LEU A 33 -6.64 -3.89 7.15
C LEU A 33 -7.38 -3.34 5.92
N ALA A 34 -8.35 -4.08 5.40
CA ALA A 34 -9.20 -3.62 4.30
C ALA A 34 -9.93 -2.34 4.69
N LEU A 35 -10.57 -2.32 5.86
CA LEU A 35 -11.27 -1.14 6.37
C LEU A 35 -10.33 0.04 6.56
N GLN A 36 -9.14 -0.18 7.11
CA GLN A 36 -8.12 0.86 7.32
C GLN A 36 -7.66 1.48 5.99
N LEU A 37 -7.49 0.66 4.95
CA LEU A 37 -7.18 1.13 3.61
C LEU A 37 -8.35 1.93 3.02
N LEU A 38 -9.58 1.43 3.14
CA LEU A 38 -10.78 2.11 2.66
C LEU A 38 -10.93 3.50 3.30
N VAL A 39 -10.80 3.57 4.62
CA VAL A 39 -10.87 4.82 5.40
C VAL A 39 -9.75 5.78 4.97
N GLY A 40 -8.52 5.30 4.83
CA GLY A 40 -7.40 6.14 4.37
C GLY A 40 -7.57 6.63 2.92
N LEU A 41 -8.20 5.84 2.05
CA LEU A 41 -8.46 6.19 0.65
C LEU A 41 -9.59 7.20 0.48
N THR A 42 -10.60 7.15 1.35
CA THR A 42 -11.83 7.97 1.30
C THR A 42 -11.72 9.25 2.12
N LEU A 43 -11.34 9.14 3.40
CA LEU A 43 -11.19 10.28 4.31
C LEU A 43 -9.81 10.93 4.24
N GLY A 44 -8.88 10.31 3.51
CA GLY A 44 -7.55 10.82 3.23
C GLY A 44 -6.49 10.41 4.27
N ARG A 45 -5.26 10.89 4.03
CA ARG A 45 -4.04 10.46 4.74
C ARG A 45 -4.11 10.64 6.27
N ARG A 46 -4.88 11.61 6.77
CA ARG A 46 -5.04 11.88 8.21
C ARG A 46 -5.68 10.72 8.98
N TYR A 47 -6.43 9.84 8.30
CA TYR A 47 -7.07 8.67 8.90
C TYR A 47 -6.34 7.37 8.56
N CYS A 48 -5.25 7.42 7.79
CA CYS A 48 -4.37 6.28 7.59
C CYS A 48 -3.45 6.16 8.79
N ILE A 49 -3.75 5.26 9.74
CA ILE A 49 -2.98 5.09 10.98
C ILE A 49 -1.49 4.86 10.68
N PRO A 50 -1.10 3.90 9.80
CA PRO A 50 0.32 3.69 9.48
C PRO A 50 0.97 4.93 8.87
N CYS A 51 0.23 5.67 8.04
CA CYS A 51 0.73 6.89 7.43
C CYS A 51 1.00 7.98 8.48
N VAL A 52 0.02 8.26 9.36
CA VAL A 52 0.17 9.25 10.43
C VAL A 52 1.33 8.88 11.34
N THR A 53 1.44 7.61 11.72
CA THR A 53 2.58 7.10 12.50
C THR A 53 3.90 7.39 11.81
N TYR A 54 4.03 7.15 10.51
CA TYR A 54 5.24 7.49 9.78
C TYR A 54 5.53 9.00 9.83
N PHE A 55 4.58 9.83 9.44
CA PHE A 55 4.78 11.28 9.32
C PHE A 55 5.00 11.99 10.66
N GLN A 56 4.39 11.52 11.75
CA GLN A 56 4.47 12.17 13.07
C GLN A 56 5.57 11.59 13.96
N LEU A 57 5.89 10.31 13.84
CA LEU A 57 6.83 9.64 14.75
C LEU A 57 8.15 9.27 14.07
N ILE A 58 8.12 8.87 12.79
CA ILE A 58 9.30 8.35 12.11
C ILE A 58 10.02 9.46 11.36
N GLN A 59 9.34 10.19 10.48
CA GLN A 59 9.94 11.23 9.65
C GLN A 59 10.66 12.32 10.48
N PRO A 60 10.11 12.85 11.59
CA PRO A 60 10.81 13.87 12.37
C PRO A 60 12.12 13.39 13.00
N ARG A 61 12.30 12.07 13.18
CA ARG A 61 13.51 11.48 13.77
C ARG A 61 14.59 11.17 12.73
N PHE A 62 14.21 10.86 11.49
CA PHE A 62 15.13 10.44 10.43
C PHE A 62 15.32 11.48 9.32
N GLY A 63 14.62 12.61 9.39
CA GLY A 63 14.58 13.60 8.32
C GLY A 63 13.74 13.16 7.12
N GLU A 64 13.51 14.11 6.20
CA GLU A 64 12.75 13.88 4.98
C GLU A 64 13.56 13.07 3.97
N GLY A 65 12.99 11.94 3.52
CA GLY A 65 13.57 11.13 2.46
C GLY A 65 13.31 11.69 1.05
N PRO A 66 13.73 10.95 0.02
CA PRO A 66 13.41 11.28 -1.37
C PRO A 66 11.90 11.42 -1.58
N LEU A 67 11.50 12.46 -2.31
CA LEU A 67 10.10 12.73 -2.61
C LEU A 67 9.67 12.05 -3.90
N GLU A 68 8.48 11.44 -3.86
CA GLU A 68 7.82 10.81 -5.00
C GLU A 68 6.36 11.27 -5.12
N ASP A 69 5.75 11.08 -6.29
CA ASP A 69 4.33 11.34 -6.48
C ASP A 69 3.49 10.38 -5.61
N SER A 70 2.44 10.91 -4.99
CA SER A 70 1.48 10.16 -4.19
C SER A 70 0.48 9.35 -5.02
N ARG A 71 0.33 9.63 -6.32
CA ARG A 71 -0.68 8.96 -7.17
C ARG A 71 -0.45 7.45 -7.29
N PRO A 72 0.75 6.94 -7.64
CA PRO A 72 0.94 5.49 -7.80
C PRO A 72 0.70 4.70 -6.51
N PRO A 73 1.25 5.09 -5.33
CA PRO A 73 0.98 4.39 -4.07
C PRO A 73 -0.49 4.37 -3.67
N ARG A 74 -1.26 5.41 -4.03
CA ARG A 74 -2.70 5.44 -3.77
C ARG A 74 -3.45 4.38 -4.59
N VAL A 75 -3.07 4.20 -5.87
CA VAL A 75 -3.64 3.14 -6.72
C VAL A 75 -3.25 1.76 -6.18
N ALA A 76 -2.00 1.57 -5.76
CA ALA A 76 -1.57 0.32 -5.12
C ALA A 76 -2.41 0.00 -3.87
N ASN A 77 -2.70 0.99 -3.02
CA ASN A 77 -3.57 0.82 -1.85
C ASN A 77 -5.02 0.47 -2.23
N MET A 78 -5.54 0.96 -3.36
CA MET A 78 -6.87 0.56 -3.85
C MET A 78 -6.90 -0.91 -4.24
N VAL A 79 -5.85 -1.41 -4.91
CA VAL A 79 -5.72 -2.84 -5.24
C VAL A 79 -5.54 -3.67 -3.97
N GLY A 80 -4.72 -3.21 -3.02
CA GLY A 80 -4.58 -3.87 -1.72
C GLY A 80 -5.92 -3.98 -0.99
N PHE A 81 -6.72 -2.90 -0.97
CA PHE A 81 -8.06 -2.90 -0.40
C PHE A 81 -8.97 -3.92 -1.07
N SER A 82 -9.05 -3.93 -2.41
CA SER A 82 -9.96 -4.83 -3.12
C SER A 82 -9.61 -6.30 -2.86
N VAL A 83 -8.33 -6.66 -2.90
CA VAL A 83 -7.90 -8.04 -2.66
C VAL A 83 -8.12 -8.45 -1.21
N LEU A 84 -7.81 -7.58 -0.22
CA LEU A 84 -8.09 -7.87 1.19
C LEU A 84 -9.59 -7.98 1.49
N ALA A 85 -10.42 -7.16 0.85
CA ALA A 85 -11.87 -7.24 0.96
C ALA A 85 -12.39 -8.57 0.41
N VAL A 86 -11.92 -8.99 -0.78
CA VAL A 86 -12.25 -10.31 -1.35
C VAL A 86 -11.77 -11.44 -0.43
N ALA A 87 -10.54 -11.37 0.10
CA ALA A 87 -10.03 -12.35 1.05
C ALA A 87 -10.93 -12.48 2.28
N SER A 88 -11.35 -11.33 2.83
CA SER A 88 -12.23 -11.26 4.01
C SER A 88 -13.62 -11.83 3.71
N LEU A 89 -14.18 -11.55 2.52
CA LEU A 89 -15.45 -12.11 2.07
C LEU A 89 -15.35 -13.63 1.89
N CYS A 90 -14.26 -14.14 1.31
CA CYS A 90 -14.02 -15.58 1.20
C CYS A 90 -14.02 -16.26 2.58
N TYR A 91 -13.36 -15.67 3.58
CA TYR A 91 -13.43 -16.19 4.95
C TYR A 91 -14.85 -16.12 5.53
N ALA A 92 -15.58 -15.03 5.30
CA ALA A 92 -16.94 -14.86 5.80
C ALA A 92 -17.94 -15.90 5.23
N VAL A 93 -17.77 -16.31 3.97
CA VAL A 93 -18.60 -17.35 3.33
C VAL A 93 -18.07 -18.78 3.53
N GLY A 94 -17.00 -18.95 4.31
CA GLY A 94 -16.40 -20.26 4.61
C GLY A 94 -15.43 -20.80 3.56
N TRP A 95 -15.10 -20.02 2.52
CA TRP A 95 -14.09 -20.36 1.50
C TRP A 95 -12.67 -20.07 2.01
N THR A 96 -12.25 -20.83 3.04
CA THR A 96 -11.00 -20.62 3.76
C THR A 96 -9.78 -20.67 2.86
N THR A 97 -9.68 -21.65 1.96
CA THR A 97 -8.55 -21.78 1.02
C THR A 97 -8.40 -20.54 0.13
N ALA A 98 -9.51 -20.02 -0.41
CA ALA A 98 -9.48 -18.80 -1.21
C ALA A 98 -9.04 -17.59 -0.37
N GLY A 99 -9.55 -17.47 0.86
CA GLY A 99 -9.13 -16.42 1.81
C GLY A 99 -7.64 -16.47 2.12
N ILE A 100 -7.07 -17.66 2.33
CA ILE A 100 -5.63 -17.87 2.54
C ILE A 100 -4.84 -17.43 1.31
N VAL A 101 -5.26 -17.85 0.11
CA VAL A 101 -4.56 -17.51 -1.14
C VAL A 101 -4.53 -16.00 -1.37
N PHE A 102 -5.68 -15.32 -1.25
CA PHE A 102 -5.74 -13.86 -1.43
C PHE A 102 -4.98 -13.11 -0.33
N GLY A 103 -5.13 -13.50 0.93
CA GLY A 103 -4.38 -12.90 2.05
C GLY A 103 -2.86 -13.11 1.90
N GLY A 104 -2.45 -14.30 1.48
CA GLY A 104 -1.05 -14.65 1.22
C GLY A 104 -0.46 -13.88 0.05
N MET A 105 -1.23 -13.68 -1.02
CA MET A 105 -0.83 -12.85 -2.15
C MET A 105 -0.58 -11.40 -1.71
N VAL A 106 -1.47 -10.82 -0.90
CA VAL A 106 -1.28 -9.46 -0.36
C VAL A 106 -0.05 -9.41 0.53
N ALA A 107 0.11 -10.37 1.44
CA ALA A 107 1.28 -10.45 2.32
C ALA A 107 2.60 -10.48 1.53
N ALA A 108 2.69 -11.36 0.52
CA ALA A 108 3.87 -11.51 -0.31
C ALA A 108 4.21 -10.24 -1.10
N LEU A 109 3.22 -9.64 -1.78
CA LEU A 109 3.44 -8.44 -2.59
C LEU A 109 3.75 -7.21 -1.73
N ALA A 110 3.10 -7.07 -0.58
CA ALA A 110 3.35 -5.96 0.35
C ALA A 110 4.76 -6.06 0.95
N LEU A 111 5.18 -7.25 1.39
CA LEU A 111 6.53 -7.45 1.92
C LEU A 111 7.60 -7.31 0.85
N LEU A 112 7.34 -7.76 -0.38
CA LEU A 112 8.23 -7.51 -1.52
C LEU A 112 8.43 -6.01 -1.73
N ALA A 113 7.34 -5.23 -1.74
CA ALA A 113 7.40 -3.78 -1.88
C ALA A 113 8.11 -3.10 -0.69
N ALA A 114 7.93 -3.62 0.52
CA ALA A 114 8.59 -3.11 1.72
C ALA A 114 10.12 -3.29 1.67
N ILE A 115 10.59 -4.46 1.22
CA ILE A 115 12.02 -4.82 1.22
C ILE A 115 12.74 -4.22 0.01
N THR A 116 12.17 -4.35 -1.19
CA THR A 116 12.84 -3.99 -2.44
C THR A 116 12.52 -2.56 -2.90
N GLY A 117 11.43 -1.98 -2.40
CA GLY A 117 10.86 -0.76 -2.96
C GLY A 117 10.11 -0.97 -4.28
N PHE A 118 10.07 -2.20 -4.82
CA PHE A 118 9.32 -2.55 -6.01
C PHE A 118 7.85 -2.82 -5.66
N CYS A 119 6.98 -1.85 -5.97
CA CYS A 119 5.54 -2.01 -5.80
C CYS A 119 4.89 -2.36 -7.14
N THR A 120 4.46 -3.61 -7.30
CA THR A 120 3.81 -4.11 -8.51
C THR A 120 2.63 -3.24 -8.95
N GLY A 121 1.82 -2.75 -8.01
CA GLY A 121 0.69 -1.86 -8.30
C GLY A 121 1.11 -0.48 -8.82
N CYS A 122 2.20 0.08 -8.27
CA CYS A 122 2.75 1.35 -8.76
C CYS A 122 3.31 1.21 -10.18
N GLU A 123 4.02 0.12 -10.47
CA GLU A 123 4.58 -0.13 -11.80
C GLU A 123 3.49 -0.45 -12.84
N ALA A 124 2.45 -1.22 -12.45
CA ALA A 124 1.27 -1.42 -13.29
C ALA A 124 0.58 -0.09 -13.64
N TYR A 125 0.48 0.83 -12.67
CA TYR A 125 -0.05 2.17 -12.92
C TYR A 125 0.83 2.95 -13.92
N LYS A 126 2.15 3.02 -13.70
CA LYS A 126 3.08 3.71 -14.63
C LYS A 126 3.03 3.12 -16.04
N LEU A 127 2.97 1.79 -16.14
CA LEU A 127 2.82 1.08 -17.42
C LEU A 127 1.49 1.44 -18.08
N SER A 128 0.39 1.47 -17.33
CA SER A 128 -0.92 1.85 -17.87
C SER A 128 -0.94 3.29 -18.42
N CYS A 129 -0.26 4.22 -17.75
CA CYS A 129 -0.10 5.59 -18.24
C CYS A 129 0.68 5.62 -19.56
N ARG A 130 1.80 4.88 -19.63
CA ARG A 130 2.61 4.76 -20.86
C ARG A 130 1.79 4.18 -22.02
N LEU A 131 1.01 3.13 -21.78
CA LEU A 131 0.16 2.49 -22.80
C LEU A 131 -0.99 3.41 -23.26
N ARG A 132 -1.48 4.30 -22.39
CA ARG A 132 -2.54 5.27 -22.72
C ARG A 132 -2.02 6.55 -23.39
N GLY A 133 -0.73 6.62 -23.72
CA GLY A 133 -0.13 7.79 -24.37
C GLY A 133 0.05 9.01 -23.46
N HIS A 134 -0.15 8.84 -22.15
CA HIS A 134 0.10 9.89 -21.16
C HIS A 134 1.39 9.55 -20.41
N PRO A 135 2.57 10.03 -20.84
CA PRO A 135 3.80 9.78 -20.11
C PRO A 135 3.63 10.24 -18.67
N PHE A 136 3.87 9.32 -17.72
CA PHE A 136 3.82 9.65 -16.30
C PHE A 136 4.99 10.59 -16.00
N VAL A 137 4.70 11.88 -15.92
CA VAL A 137 5.64 12.90 -15.46
C VAL A 137 5.50 12.96 -13.95
N SER A 138 6.46 12.39 -13.23
CA SER A 138 6.65 12.69 -11.82
C SER A 138 6.71 14.22 -11.71
N CYS A 139 5.78 14.82 -10.97
CA CYS A 139 5.67 16.28 -10.82
C CYS A 139 7.08 16.88 -10.63
N PRO A 140 7.44 17.98 -11.33
CA PRO A 140 8.80 18.51 -11.23
C PRO A 140 9.12 18.81 -9.77
N ILE A 141 10.25 18.31 -9.29
CA ILE A 141 10.82 18.72 -8.01
C ILE A 141 11.10 20.22 -8.17
N PRO A 142 10.51 21.12 -7.35
CA PRO A 142 10.91 22.52 -7.36
C PRO A 142 12.41 22.61 -7.10
N GLY A 143 13.20 22.94 -8.13
CA GLY A 143 14.67 23.00 -8.08
C GLY A 143 15.44 21.88 -8.82
N ALA A 144 14.79 20.88 -9.43
CA ALA A 144 15.52 19.95 -10.29
C ALA A 144 15.82 20.60 -11.66
N PRO A 145 17.09 20.54 -12.16
CA PRO A 145 17.40 21.01 -13.50
C PRO A 145 16.58 20.22 -14.52
N ARG A 146 15.98 20.94 -15.48
CA ARG A 146 15.31 20.32 -16.62
C ARG A 146 16.41 19.72 -17.50
N SER A 147 16.53 18.40 -17.50
CA SER A 147 17.26 17.65 -18.53
C SER A 147 16.34 17.39 -19.71
#